data_AF-U2P984-F1
#
_entry.id   AF-U2P984-F1
#
_cell.length_a   1.000
_cell.length_b   1.000
_cell.length_c   1.000
_cell.angle_alpha   90.00
_cell.angle_beta   90.00
_cell.angle_gamma   90.00
#
_symmetry.space_group_name_H-M   'P 1'
#
loop_
_entity.id
_entity.type
_entity.pdbx_description
1 polymer ?
#
loop_
_entity_poly.entity_id
_entity_poly.type
_entity_poly.pdbx_seq_one_letter_code
_entity_poly.pdbx_strand_id
1 'polypeptide(L)'
;MEIRHESKNYTTIPLGILLTQECIITVCTEETPILQHFIERRVREFSTKKKMRFVYQILFRTSAMYQSTLRIIDKKRTDIEENIGGNTEDEDLVNLHELESTLVYFATSLRANGVVLERLSRYKRLEQYPEDTELLDDVIIENKQAIEMTMIYRDIINGTRELVSSVINNRLNNVMKYLTSITLVMAIPTIISGLYGMNVSGKWMPLSDTPYGFGIICIGTLVICILILLILRKKNML
;
A
#
# COMPACT_ATOMS: atom_id res chain seq x y z
N MET A 1 1.48 -7.44 -19.18
CA MET A 1 2.13 -7.41 -17.84
C MET A 1 3.38 -6.59 -18.00
N GLU A 2 3.55 -5.48 -17.29
CA GLU A 2 4.69 -4.57 -17.49
C GLU A 2 5.61 -4.61 -16.26
N ILE A 3 6.92 -4.62 -16.49
CA ILE A 3 7.93 -4.60 -15.41
C ILE A 3 8.40 -3.16 -15.24
N ARG A 4 8.08 -2.55 -14.10
CA ARG A 4 8.65 -1.28 -13.63
C ARG A 4 9.10 -1.50 -12.18
N HIS A 5 10.28 -1.00 -11.82
CA HIS A 5 10.86 -1.12 -10.48
C HIS A 5 10.89 -2.57 -9.93
N GLU A 6 11.33 -3.55 -10.72
CA GLU A 6 11.47 -4.97 -10.33
C GLU A 6 10.18 -5.67 -9.81
N SER A 7 9.05 -4.96 -9.77
CA SER A 7 7.73 -5.45 -9.38
C SER A 7 6.87 -5.80 -10.59
N LYS A 8 6.11 -6.90 -10.49
CA LYS A 8 5.10 -7.29 -11.48
C LYS A 8 3.87 -6.40 -11.32
N ASN A 9 3.76 -5.39 -12.17
CA ASN A 9 2.61 -4.50 -12.19
C ASN A 9 1.52 -4.99 -13.15
N TYR A 10 0.28 -4.83 -12.71
CA TYR A 10 -0.88 -5.12 -13.56
C TYR A 10 -1.19 -3.88 -14.40
N THR A 11 -1.19 -4.06 -15.72
CA THR A 11 -1.59 -3.04 -16.67
C THR A 11 -2.87 -3.47 -17.38
N THR A 12 -3.58 -2.51 -17.97
CA THR A 12 -4.75 -2.79 -18.79
C THR A 12 -4.37 -2.74 -20.27
N ILE A 13 -4.92 -3.66 -21.05
CA ILE A 13 -4.66 -3.75 -22.50
C ILE A 13 -5.98 -3.48 -23.22
N PRO A 14 -6.02 -2.58 -24.21
CA PRO A 14 -7.24 -2.32 -24.95
C PRO A 14 -7.64 -3.52 -25.81
N LEU A 15 -8.93 -3.87 -25.77
CA LEU A 15 -9.55 -4.86 -26.65
C LEU A 15 -10.62 -4.17 -27.49
N GLY A 16 -10.37 -4.03 -28.78
CA GLY A 16 -11.35 -3.57 -29.75
C GLY A 16 -12.24 -4.72 -30.21
N ILE A 17 -13.55 -4.52 -30.26
CA ILE A 17 -14.52 -5.48 -30.80
C ILE A 17 -15.32 -4.77 -31.88
N LEU A 18 -15.20 -5.25 -33.13
CA LEU A 18 -15.95 -4.76 -34.27
C LEU A 18 -17.00 -5.80 -34.68
N LEU A 19 -18.25 -5.37 -34.68
CA LEU A 19 -19.40 -6.18 -35.08
C LEU A 19 -19.77 -5.85 -36.52
N THR A 20 -19.68 -6.83 -37.42
CA THR A 20 -20.16 -6.72 -38.80
C THR A 20 -21.35 -7.65 -39.05
N GLN A 21 -22.04 -7.46 -40.18
CA GLN A 21 -23.18 -8.29 -40.56
C GLN A 21 -22.80 -9.78 -40.71
N GLU A 22 -21.54 -10.09 -41.05
CA GLU A 22 -21.09 -11.45 -41.34
C GLU A 22 -20.18 -12.01 -40.24
N CYS A 23 -19.26 -11.22 -39.69
CA CYS A 23 -18.28 -11.69 -38.70
C CYS A 23 -18.09 -10.74 -37.50
N ILE A 24 -17.37 -11.24 -36.49
CA ILE A 24 -16.89 -10.47 -35.34
C ILE A 24 -15.39 -10.39 -35.46
N ILE A 25 -14.83 -9.19 -35.37
CA ILE A 25 -13.39 -8.94 -35.45
C ILE A 25 -12.93 -8.39 -34.10
N THR A 26 -11.97 -9.06 -33.46
CA THR A 26 -11.35 -8.60 -32.22
C THR A 26 -9.93 -8.13 -32.49
N VAL A 27 -9.56 -6.95 -31.99
CA VAL A 27 -8.24 -6.36 -32.16
C VAL A 27 -7.63 -6.12 -30.78
N CYS A 28 -6.47 -6.70 -30.52
CA CYS A 28 -5.75 -6.51 -29.27
C CYS A 28 -4.26 -6.35 -29.56
N THR A 29 -3.58 -5.55 -28.75
CA THR A 29 -2.14 -5.28 -28.90
C THR A 29 -1.28 -6.47 -28.49
N GLU A 30 -1.77 -7.29 -27.55
CA GLU A 30 -1.09 -8.49 -27.07
C GLU A 30 -2.06 -9.68 -27.06
N GLU A 31 -1.53 -10.91 -27.05
CA GLU A 31 -2.34 -12.10 -26.83
C GLU A 31 -2.97 -12.08 -25.44
N THR A 32 -4.30 -12.24 -25.37
CA THR A 32 -5.02 -12.19 -24.10
C THR A 32 -5.50 -13.59 -23.70
N PRO A 33 -5.37 -13.96 -22.42
CA PRO A 33 -5.91 -15.24 -21.95
C PRO A 33 -7.42 -15.28 -22.14
N ILE A 34 -8.13 -14.16 -22.08
CA ILE A 34 -9.58 -14.08 -22.28
C ILE A 34 -9.99 -14.70 -23.63
N LEU A 35 -9.35 -14.28 -24.73
CA LEU A 35 -9.65 -14.79 -26.07
C LEU A 35 -9.15 -16.23 -26.26
N GLN A 36 -8.01 -16.58 -25.66
CA GLN A 36 -7.44 -17.93 -25.75
C GLN A 36 -8.40 -19.01 -25.25
N HIS A 37 -9.15 -18.74 -24.17
CA HIS A 37 -10.14 -19.69 -23.64
C HIS A 37 -11.28 -20.00 -24.63
N PHE A 38 -11.63 -19.06 -25.52
CA PHE A 38 -12.63 -19.28 -26.57
C PHE A 38 -12.05 -20.08 -27.73
N ILE A 39 -10.79 -19.84 -28.11
CA ILE A 39 -10.07 -20.60 -29.14
C ILE A 39 -9.96 -22.07 -28.71
N GLU A 40 -9.65 -22.33 -27.44
CA GLU A 40 -9.51 -23.67 -26.87
C GLU A 40 -10.85 -24.36 -26.55
N ARG A 41 -12.00 -23.76 -26.90
CA ARG A 41 -13.37 -24.26 -26.60
C ARG A 41 -13.61 -24.58 -25.12
N ARG A 42 -12.91 -23.91 -24.20
CA ARG A 42 -13.10 -24.09 -22.75
C ARG A 42 -14.33 -23.35 -22.20
N VAL A 43 -15.09 -22.69 -23.08
CA VAL A 43 -16.32 -21.96 -22.72
C VAL A 43 -17.53 -22.84 -23.06
N ARG A 44 -18.30 -23.25 -22.03
CA ARG A 44 -19.57 -23.98 -22.22
C ARG A 44 -20.53 -23.14 -23.06
N GLU A 45 -21.25 -23.80 -23.98
CA GLU A 45 -22.26 -23.20 -24.85
C GLU A 45 -21.74 -22.10 -25.80
N PHE A 46 -20.45 -22.14 -26.15
CA PHE A 46 -19.88 -21.25 -27.15
C PHE A 46 -20.45 -21.54 -28.54
N SER A 47 -21.11 -20.54 -29.12
CA SER A 47 -21.63 -20.57 -30.49
C SER A 47 -21.40 -19.24 -31.18
N THR A 48 -20.68 -19.26 -32.30
CA THR A 48 -20.41 -18.08 -33.13
C THR A 48 -21.66 -17.59 -33.90
N LYS A 49 -22.75 -18.37 -33.88
CA LYS A 49 -24.03 -17.98 -34.51
C LYS A 49 -24.76 -16.90 -33.71
N LYS A 50 -24.65 -16.91 -32.38
CA LYS A 50 -25.21 -15.89 -31.48
C LYS A 50 -24.15 -14.81 -31.22
N LYS A 51 -24.02 -13.87 -32.16
CA LYS A 51 -22.96 -12.85 -32.16
C LYS A 51 -22.91 -12.00 -30.89
N MET A 52 -24.07 -11.54 -30.43
CA MET A 52 -24.15 -10.69 -29.25
C MET A 52 -23.83 -11.46 -27.97
N ARG A 53 -24.34 -12.69 -27.85
CA ARG A 53 -23.98 -13.60 -26.75
C ARG A 53 -22.46 -13.79 -26.63
N PHE A 54 -21.76 -13.94 -27.75
CA PHE A 54 -20.29 -14.06 -27.73
C PHE A 54 -19.62 -12.79 -27.19
N VAL A 55 -20.06 -11.60 -27.61
CA VAL A 55 -19.53 -10.33 -27.09
C VAL A 55 -19.79 -10.21 -25.59
N TYR A 56 -21.00 -10.52 -25.12
CA TYR A 56 -21.32 -10.48 -23.70
C TYR A 56 -20.51 -11.49 -22.89
N GLN A 57 -20.24 -12.69 -23.42
CA GLN A 57 -19.34 -13.66 -22.79
C GLN A 57 -17.90 -13.14 -22.67
N ILE A 58 -17.38 -12.41 -23.68
CA ILE A 58 -16.06 -11.77 -23.60
C ILE A 58 -16.07 -10.71 -22.48
N LEU A 59 -17.09 -9.85 -22.47
CA LEU A 59 -17.21 -8.78 -21.47
C LEU A 59 -17.35 -9.36 -20.04
N PHE A 60 -18.16 -10.41 -19.87
CA PHE A 60 -18.34 -11.09 -18.59
C PHE A 60 -17.00 -11.65 -18.07
N ARG A 61 -16.25 -12.36 -18.92
CA ARG A 61 -14.92 -12.87 -18.54
C ARG A 61 -13.92 -11.76 -18.24
N THR A 62 -14.04 -10.63 -18.93
CA THR A 62 -13.21 -9.45 -18.68
C THR A 62 -13.52 -8.89 -17.28
N SER A 63 -14.80 -8.70 -16.93
CA SER A 63 -15.23 -8.27 -15.59
C SER A 63 -14.77 -9.24 -14.50
N ALA A 64 -14.90 -10.55 -14.72
CA ALA A 64 -14.44 -11.58 -13.79
C ALA A 64 -12.91 -11.54 -13.58
N MET A 65 -12.14 -11.27 -14.64
CA MET A 65 -10.68 -11.14 -14.55
C MET A 65 -10.26 -9.90 -13.74
N TYR A 66 -10.96 -8.77 -13.91
CA TYR A 66 -10.77 -7.58 -13.07
C TYR A 66 -11.00 -7.91 -11.59
N GLN A 67 -12.12 -8.55 -11.25
CA GLN A 67 -12.43 -8.91 -9.87
C GLN A 67 -11.42 -9.88 -9.25
N SER A 68 -11.01 -10.92 -9.99
CA SER A 68 -9.99 -11.85 -9.53
C SER A 68 -8.68 -11.13 -9.23
N THR A 69 -8.29 -10.17 -10.08
CA THR A 69 -7.06 -9.39 -9.88
C THR A 69 -7.20 -8.41 -8.71
N LEU A 70 -8.37 -7.78 -8.53
CA LEU A 70 -8.67 -6.93 -7.38
C LEU A 70 -8.52 -7.69 -6.05
N ARG A 71 -8.96 -8.95 -5.97
CA ARG A 71 -8.77 -9.79 -4.78
C ARG A 71 -7.30 -10.11 -4.50
N ILE A 72 -6.47 -10.24 -5.55
CA ILE A 72 -5.02 -10.43 -5.40
C ILE A 72 -4.37 -9.15 -4.86
N ILE A 73 -4.79 -7.98 -5.35
CA ILE A 73 -4.33 -6.67 -4.86
C ILE A 73 -4.67 -6.51 -3.37
N ASP A 74 -5.91 -6.82 -2.99
CA ASP A 74 -6.36 -6.72 -1.60
C ASP A 74 -5.55 -7.63 -0.68
N LYS A 75 -5.30 -8.88 -1.11
CA LYS A 75 -4.45 -9.81 -0.37
C LYS A 75 -3.02 -9.28 -0.19
N LYS A 76 -2.39 -8.77 -1.25
CA LYS A 76 -1.04 -8.17 -1.16
C LYS A 76 -1.01 -7.00 -0.18
N ARG A 77 -2.06 -6.16 -0.17
CA ARG A 77 -2.18 -5.07 0.80
C ARG A 77 -2.27 -5.61 2.23
N THR A 78 -3.09 -6.64 2.47
CA THR A 78 -3.19 -7.28 3.79
C THR A 78 -1.85 -7.88 4.24
N ASP A 79 -1.11 -8.52 3.33
CA ASP A 79 0.21 -9.05 3.63
C ASP A 79 1.18 -7.94 4.09
N ILE A 80 1.14 -6.76 3.43
CA ILE A 80 1.92 -5.58 3.87
C ILE A 80 1.45 -5.11 5.25
N GLU A 81 0.15 -5.05 5.48
CA GLU A 81 -0.45 -4.60 6.74
C GLU A 81 -0.07 -5.50 7.94
N GLU A 82 -0.05 -6.82 7.74
CA GLU A 82 0.36 -7.79 8.77
C GLU A 82 1.85 -7.69 9.13
N ASN A 83 2.69 -7.25 8.20
CA ASN A 83 4.12 -7.05 8.42
C ASN A 83 4.45 -5.70 9.11
N ILE A 84 3.45 -4.84 9.31
CA ILE A 84 3.63 -3.55 9.99
C ILE A 84 4.05 -3.79 11.45
N GLY A 85 5.18 -3.22 11.84
CA GLY A 85 5.67 -3.22 13.22
C GLY A 85 6.85 -4.17 13.48
N GLY A 86 7.10 -5.15 12.63
CA GLY A 86 8.31 -6.00 12.65
C GLY A 86 9.46 -5.37 11.86
N ASN A 87 9.44 -5.56 10.55
CA ASN A 87 10.45 -5.06 9.60
C ASN A 87 9.79 -4.20 8.51
N THR A 88 9.05 -3.18 8.90
CA THR A 88 8.52 -2.22 7.90
C THR A 88 9.70 -1.55 7.20
N GLU A 89 9.87 -1.85 5.91
CA GLU A 89 10.94 -1.37 5.05
C GLU A 89 10.42 -0.29 4.10
N ASP A 90 11.31 0.56 3.58
CA ASP A 90 10.95 1.55 2.56
C ASP A 90 10.32 0.89 1.32
N GLU A 91 10.63 -0.40 1.08
CA GLU A 91 10.02 -1.24 0.05
C GLU A 91 8.50 -1.39 0.21
N ASP A 92 7.98 -1.45 1.44
CA ASP A 92 6.53 -1.60 1.69
C ASP A 92 5.75 -0.37 1.20
N LEU A 93 6.32 0.83 1.36
CA LEU A 93 5.73 2.07 0.86
C LEU A 93 5.73 2.13 -0.67
N VAL A 94 6.79 1.64 -1.30
CA VAL A 94 6.88 1.52 -2.76
C VAL A 94 5.84 0.52 -3.26
N ASN A 95 5.73 -0.65 -2.63
CA ASN A 95 4.74 -1.66 -2.97
C ASN A 95 3.30 -1.13 -2.83
N LEU A 96 2.98 -0.41 -1.75
CA LEU A 96 1.67 0.24 -1.58
C LEU A 96 1.39 1.25 -2.71
N HIS A 97 2.39 2.04 -3.10
CA HIS A 97 2.24 2.99 -4.21
C HIS A 97 1.97 2.30 -5.56
N GLU A 98 2.62 1.16 -5.81
CA GLU A 98 2.39 0.37 -7.03
C GLU A 98 0.98 -0.25 -7.07
N LEU A 99 0.48 -0.72 -5.92
CA LEU A 99 -0.91 -1.18 -5.80
C LEU A 99 -1.90 -0.03 -6.03
N GLU A 100 -1.66 1.14 -5.45
CA GLU A 100 -2.47 2.35 -5.65
C GLU A 100 -2.53 2.74 -7.14
N SER A 101 -1.37 2.80 -7.81
CA SER A 101 -1.28 3.11 -9.24
C SER A 101 -2.05 2.10 -10.09
N THR A 102 -1.94 0.82 -9.78
CA THR A 102 -2.70 -0.25 -10.44
C THR A 102 -4.21 -0.03 -10.31
N LEU A 103 -4.70 0.30 -9.11
CA LEU A 103 -6.12 0.57 -8.89
C LEU A 103 -6.61 1.78 -9.68
N VAL A 104 -5.78 2.81 -9.89
CA VAL A 104 -6.14 3.97 -10.73
C VAL A 104 -6.38 3.55 -12.19
N TYR A 105 -5.51 2.70 -12.75
CA TYR A 105 -5.69 2.17 -14.11
C TYR A 105 -6.96 1.31 -14.22
N PHE A 106 -7.23 0.49 -13.21
CA PHE A 106 -8.44 -0.34 -13.15
C PHE A 106 -9.69 0.52 -13.04
N ALA A 107 -9.71 1.51 -12.14
CA ALA A 107 -10.85 2.39 -11.94
C ALA A 107 -11.20 3.15 -13.23
N THR A 108 -10.19 3.60 -13.96
CA THR A 108 -10.37 4.30 -15.23
C THR A 108 -10.94 3.37 -16.31
N SER A 109 -10.37 2.17 -16.44
CA SER A 109 -10.78 1.18 -17.43
C SER A 109 -12.19 0.64 -17.15
N LEU A 110 -12.51 0.32 -15.90
CA LEU A 110 -13.83 -0.17 -15.49
C LEU A 110 -14.93 0.88 -15.65
N ARG A 111 -14.65 2.16 -15.39
CA ARG A 111 -15.60 3.24 -15.66
C ARG A 111 -15.86 3.41 -17.16
N ALA A 112 -14.79 3.40 -17.98
CA ALA A 112 -14.93 3.44 -19.43
C ALA A 112 -15.76 2.26 -19.96
N ASN A 113 -15.48 1.05 -19.48
CA ASN A 113 -16.27 -0.15 -19.79
C ASN A 113 -17.73 -0.01 -19.35
N GLY A 114 -17.98 0.56 -18.17
CA GLY A 114 -19.33 0.83 -17.67
C GLY A 114 -20.16 1.70 -18.62
N VAL A 115 -19.56 2.75 -19.19
CA VAL A 115 -20.23 3.60 -20.20
C VAL A 115 -20.56 2.81 -21.47
N VAL A 116 -19.68 1.92 -21.91
CA VAL A 116 -19.92 1.05 -23.07
C VAL A 116 -21.07 0.08 -22.79
N LEU A 117 -21.07 -0.57 -21.63
CA LEU A 117 -22.12 -1.50 -21.20
C LEU A 117 -23.49 -0.82 -21.11
N GLU A 118 -23.56 0.38 -20.54
CA GLU A 118 -24.80 1.17 -20.47
C GLU A 118 -25.32 1.53 -21.87
N ARG A 119 -24.42 1.88 -22.81
CA ARG A 119 -24.80 2.12 -24.20
C ARG A 119 -25.33 0.85 -24.85
N LEU A 120 -24.67 -0.29 -24.66
CA LEU A 120 -25.12 -1.57 -25.21
C LEU A 120 -26.52 -1.95 -24.72
N SER A 121 -26.81 -1.75 -23.43
CA SER A 121 -28.12 -2.03 -22.84
C SER A 121 -29.26 -1.20 -23.46
N ARG A 122 -28.97 0.03 -23.93
CA ARG A 122 -29.97 0.90 -24.57
C ARG A 122 -30.18 0.60 -26.06
N TYR A 123 -29.27 -0.11 -26.71
CA TYR A 123 -29.33 -0.39 -28.14
C TYR A 123 -30.21 -1.61 -28.44
N LYS A 124 -31.54 -1.43 -28.44
CA LYS A 124 -32.54 -2.47 -28.78
C LYS A 124 -32.29 -3.19 -30.10
N ARG A 125 -31.59 -2.56 -31.06
CA ARG A 125 -31.26 -3.16 -32.36
C ARG A 125 -30.26 -4.33 -32.26
N LEU A 126 -29.66 -4.54 -31.09
CA LEU A 126 -28.75 -5.64 -30.77
C LEU A 126 -29.44 -6.73 -29.91
N GLU A 127 -30.67 -6.52 -29.45
CA GLU A 127 -31.42 -7.56 -28.73
C GLU A 127 -31.85 -8.66 -29.71
N GLN A 128 -31.19 -9.81 -29.64
CA GLN A 128 -31.54 -10.99 -30.47
C GLN A 128 -32.37 -12.01 -29.69
N TYR A 129 -32.09 -12.19 -28.39
CA TYR A 129 -32.75 -13.18 -27.53
C TYR A 129 -32.89 -12.65 -26.09
N PRO A 130 -33.97 -12.98 -25.35
CA PRO A 130 -34.15 -12.56 -23.96
C PRO A 130 -33.00 -13.01 -23.03
N GLU A 131 -32.49 -14.22 -23.25
CA GLU A 131 -31.35 -14.81 -22.52
C GLU A 131 -30.06 -13.98 -22.65
N ASP A 132 -29.88 -13.28 -23.79
CA ASP A 132 -28.70 -12.46 -24.02
C ASP A 132 -28.78 -11.13 -23.23
N THR A 133 -30.00 -10.65 -22.96
CA THR A 133 -30.24 -9.46 -22.12
C THR A 133 -29.91 -9.74 -20.66
N GLU A 134 -30.30 -10.91 -20.13
CA GLU A 134 -29.93 -11.35 -18.77
C GLU A 134 -28.40 -11.40 -18.60
N LEU A 135 -27.69 -11.97 -19.58
CA LEU A 135 -26.22 -12.02 -19.53
C LEU A 135 -25.59 -10.63 -19.55
N LEU A 136 -26.16 -9.67 -20.30
CA LEU A 136 -25.67 -8.29 -20.31
C LEU A 136 -25.91 -7.61 -18.96
N ASP A 137 -27.06 -7.83 -18.34
CA ASP A 137 -27.37 -7.30 -17.01
C ASP A 137 -26.40 -7.85 -15.95
N ASP A 138 -26.07 -9.14 -16.01
CA ASP A 138 -25.03 -9.74 -15.17
C ASP A 138 -23.67 -9.05 -15.37
N VAL A 139 -23.25 -8.82 -16.63
CA VAL A 139 -21.99 -8.11 -16.90
C VAL A 139 -22.00 -6.70 -16.30
N ILE A 140 -23.13 -5.98 -16.38
CA ILE A 140 -23.29 -4.63 -15.82
C ILE A 140 -23.17 -4.68 -14.30
N ILE A 141 -23.81 -5.64 -13.63
CA ILE A 141 -23.73 -5.82 -12.18
C ILE A 141 -22.28 -6.11 -11.77
N GLU A 142 -21.63 -7.06 -12.43
CA GLU A 142 -20.25 -7.47 -12.12
C GLU A 142 -19.24 -6.33 -12.37
N ASN A 143 -19.45 -5.50 -13.41
CA ASN A 143 -18.61 -4.33 -13.67
C ASN A 143 -18.84 -3.23 -12.63
N LYS A 144 -20.09 -2.97 -12.22
CA LYS A 144 -20.39 -2.02 -11.14
C LYS A 144 -19.76 -2.47 -9.83
N GLN A 145 -19.87 -3.75 -9.50
CA GLN A 145 -19.23 -4.31 -8.31
C GLN A 145 -17.70 -4.12 -8.36
N ALA A 146 -17.06 -4.36 -9.50
CA ALA A 146 -15.63 -4.13 -9.65
C ALA A 146 -15.24 -2.65 -9.48
N ILE A 147 -16.08 -1.69 -9.93
CA ILE A 147 -15.86 -0.26 -9.69
C ILE A 147 -15.91 0.05 -8.19
N GLU A 148 -16.93 -0.44 -7.48
CA GLU A 148 -17.06 -0.25 -6.03
C GLU A 148 -15.88 -0.86 -5.27
N MET A 149 -15.49 -2.09 -5.60
CA MET A 149 -14.31 -2.74 -5.02
C MET A 149 -13.04 -1.92 -5.23
N THR A 150 -12.86 -1.34 -6.41
CA THR A 150 -11.68 -0.50 -6.70
C THR A 150 -11.66 0.76 -5.84
N MET A 151 -12.82 1.38 -5.59
CA MET A 151 -12.92 2.56 -4.71
C MET A 151 -12.61 2.18 -3.26
N ILE A 152 -13.24 1.11 -2.75
CA ILE A 152 -13.03 0.60 -1.39
C ILE A 152 -11.54 0.26 -1.17
N TYR A 153 -10.93 -0.50 -2.09
CA TYR A 153 -9.53 -0.90 -1.93
C TYR A 153 -8.56 0.27 -2.02
N ARG A 154 -8.85 1.30 -2.82
CA ARG A 154 -8.02 2.52 -2.84
C ARG A 154 -8.10 3.26 -1.51
N ASP A 155 -9.30 3.41 -0.96
CA ASP A 155 -9.49 4.09 0.32
C ASP A 155 -8.80 3.32 1.46
N ILE A 156 -8.85 1.99 1.43
CA ILE A 156 -8.14 1.17 2.42
C ILE A 156 -6.62 1.25 2.23
N ILE A 157 -6.10 1.18 1.00
CA ILE A 157 -4.65 1.34 0.73
C ILE A 157 -4.15 2.69 1.26
N ASN A 158 -4.91 3.76 1.08
CA ASN A 158 -4.57 5.08 1.64
C ASN A 158 -4.50 5.02 3.18
N GLY A 159 -5.49 4.39 3.81
CA GLY A 159 -5.46 4.15 5.26
C GLY A 159 -4.24 3.34 5.71
N THR A 160 -3.89 2.26 5.00
CA THR A 160 -2.70 1.44 5.29
C THR A 160 -1.43 2.27 5.15
N ARG A 161 -1.32 3.12 4.11
CA ARG A 161 -0.18 4.03 3.92
C ARG A 161 -0.01 5.03 5.07
N GLU A 162 -1.12 5.59 5.57
CA GLU A 162 -1.12 6.47 6.73
C GLU A 162 -0.71 5.75 8.02
N LEU A 163 -1.18 4.51 8.21
CA LEU A 163 -0.78 3.65 9.33
C LEU A 163 0.71 3.34 9.29
N VAL A 164 1.24 2.90 8.13
CA VAL A 164 2.68 2.65 7.91
C VAL A 164 3.49 3.90 8.26
N SER A 165 3.11 5.06 7.71
CA SER A 165 3.79 6.34 7.97
C SER A 165 3.77 6.69 9.46
N SER A 166 2.66 6.44 10.15
CA SER A 166 2.51 6.68 11.59
C SER A 166 3.41 5.77 12.42
N VAL A 167 3.55 4.50 12.05
CA VAL A 167 4.45 3.55 12.72
C VAL A 167 5.92 3.95 12.51
N ILE A 168 6.31 4.36 11.30
CA ILE A 168 7.66 4.87 11.02
C ILE A 168 7.95 6.12 11.87
N ASN A 169 7.03 7.08 11.91
CA ASN A 169 7.18 8.28 12.73
C ASN A 169 7.27 7.95 14.23
N ASN A 170 6.53 6.96 14.71
CA ASN A 170 6.63 6.51 16.10
C ASN A 170 7.99 5.87 16.39
N ARG A 171 8.52 5.04 15.49
CA ARG A 171 9.87 4.47 15.59
C ARG A 171 10.94 5.56 15.64
N LEU A 172 10.88 6.54 14.74
CA LEU A 172 11.79 7.69 14.75
C LEU A 172 11.70 8.47 16.06
N ASN A 173 10.49 8.74 16.56
CA ASN A 173 10.30 9.39 17.85
C ASN A 173 10.89 8.58 19.01
N ASN A 174 10.78 7.26 19.00
CA ASN A 174 11.36 6.40 20.04
C ASN A 174 12.89 6.38 19.98
N VAL A 175 13.48 6.30 18.78
CA VAL A 175 14.94 6.39 18.60
C VAL A 175 15.45 7.76 19.06
N MET A 176 14.76 8.85 18.72
CA MET A 176 15.12 10.20 19.14
C MET A 176 15.03 10.37 20.66
N LYS A 177 14.00 9.83 21.31
CA LYS A 177 13.90 9.79 22.78
C LYS A 177 15.08 9.04 23.39
N TYR A 178 15.43 7.88 22.84
CA TYR A 178 16.54 7.06 23.32
C TYR A 178 17.90 7.79 23.22
N LEU A 179 18.21 8.35 22.04
CA LEU A 179 19.43 9.13 21.81
C LEU A 179 19.49 10.38 22.70
N THR A 180 18.36 11.07 22.87
CA THR A 180 18.26 12.26 23.74
C THR A 180 18.50 11.89 25.20
N SER A 181 17.93 10.77 25.66
CA SER A 181 18.13 10.25 27.01
C SER A 181 19.61 9.91 27.29
N ILE A 182 20.29 9.22 26.35
CA ILE A 182 21.73 8.94 26.47
C ILE A 182 22.53 10.24 26.52
N THR A 183 22.24 11.18 25.62
CA THR A 183 22.95 12.45 25.52
C THR A 183 22.82 13.26 26.82
N LEU A 184 21.62 13.32 27.40
CA LEU A 184 21.38 14.04 28.65
C LEU A 184 22.12 13.42 29.84
N VAL A 185 22.13 12.08 29.92
CA VAL A 185 22.85 11.35 30.98
C VAL A 185 24.36 11.54 30.85
N MET A 186 24.91 11.53 29.63
CA MET A 186 26.33 11.76 29.36
C MET A 186 26.76 13.23 29.56
N ALA A 187 25.84 14.19 29.38
CA ALA A 187 26.15 15.61 29.53
C ALA A 187 26.53 15.97 30.98
N ILE A 188 25.89 15.36 31.99
CA ILE A 188 26.12 15.72 33.41
C ILE A 188 27.56 15.42 33.86
N PRO A 189 28.10 14.20 33.71
CA PRO A 189 29.48 13.94 34.08
C PRO A 189 30.47 14.76 33.25
N THR A 190 30.16 15.02 31.98
CA THR A 190 31.01 15.82 31.09
C THR A 190 31.10 17.27 31.56
N ILE A 191 29.99 17.89 31.95
CA ILE A 191 29.98 19.26 32.50
C ILE A 191 30.76 19.32 33.81
N ILE A 192 30.52 18.38 34.73
CA ILE A 192 31.19 18.37 36.04
C ILE A 192 32.70 18.12 35.86
N SER A 193 33.08 17.14 35.04
CA SER A 193 34.48 16.89 34.70
C SER A 193 35.13 18.07 33.98
N GLY A 194 34.40 18.77 33.12
CA GLY A 194 34.86 19.96 32.44
C GLY A 194 35.17 21.09 33.42
N LEU A 195 34.24 21.42 34.32
CA LEU A 195 34.42 22.47 35.33
C LEU A 195 35.60 22.18 36.28
N TYR A 196 35.73 20.93 36.74
CA TYR A 196 36.82 20.52 37.63
C TYR A 196 38.15 20.25 36.89
N GLY A 197 38.11 20.13 35.56
CA GLY A 197 39.29 20.03 34.69
C GLY A 197 39.85 21.39 34.28
N MET A 198 39.18 22.50 34.60
CA MET A 198 39.70 23.85 34.38
C MET A 198 40.78 24.15 35.42
N ASN A 199 41.90 24.76 34.97
CA ASN A 199 43.02 25.17 35.83
C ASN A 199 42.68 26.39 36.71
N VAL A 200 41.62 26.31 37.51
CA VAL A 200 41.20 27.37 38.44
C VAL A 200 41.90 27.18 39.78
N SER A 201 42.29 28.27 40.44
CA SER A 201 42.98 28.21 41.74
C SER A 201 42.13 27.47 42.78
N GLY A 202 42.73 26.48 43.46
CA GLY A 202 42.04 25.59 44.40
C GLY A 202 41.29 26.28 45.54
N LYS A 203 41.68 27.51 45.92
CA LYS A 203 40.98 28.34 46.92
C LYS A 203 39.53 28.68 46.58
N TRP A 204 39.19 28.70 45.29
CA TRP A 204 37.83 29.01 44.81
C TRP A 204 37.08 27.77 44.34
N MET A 205 37.73 26.61 44.38
CA MET A 205 37.15 25.33 43.96
C MET A 205 36.54 24.61 45.18
N PRO A 206 35.23 24.33 45.16
CA PRO A 206 34.61 23.56 46.23
C PRO A 206 35.23 22.16 46.34
N LEU A 207 35.42 21.67 47.57
CA LEU A 207 35.99 20.34 47.89
C LEU A 207 37.45 20.11 47.45
N SER A 208 38.23 21.16 47.17
CA SER A 208 39.65 21.06 46.80
C SER A 208 40.59 20.66 47.95
N ASP A 209 40.37 21.24 49.14
CA ASP A 209 41.21 21.00 50.34
C ASP A 209 40.67 19.89 51.26
N THR A 210 39.57 19.21 50.89
CA THR A 210 38.97 18.15 51.72
C THR A 210 39.51 16.76 51.37
N PRO A 211 39.91 15.93 52.37
CA PRO A 211 40.25 14.53 52.11
C PRO A 211 39.06 13.80 51.49
N TYR A 212 39.31 13.05 50.40
CA TYR A 212 38.28 12.37 49.57
C TYR A 212 37.32 13.29 48.77
N GLY A 213 37.61 14.59 48.62
CA GLY A 213 36.77 15.54 47.87
C GLY A 213 36.40 15.07 46.46
N PHE A 214 37.37 14.50 45.72
CA PHE A 214 37.13 13.90 44.40
C PHE A 214 36.10 12.76 44.43
N GLY A 215 36.18 11.87 45.42
CA GLY A 215 35.24 10.77 45.60
C GLY A 215 33.82 11.25 45.89
N ILE A 216 33.67 12.32 46.69
CA ILE A 216 32.38 12.95 46.99
C ILE A 216 31.74 13.51 45.71
N ILE A 217 32.52 14.16 44.85
CA ILE A 217 32.03 14.70 43.57
C ILE A 217 31.60 13.58 42.62
N CYS A 218 32.39 12.50 42.52
CA CYS A 218 32.02 11.33 41.71
C CYS A 218 30.71 10.69 42.18
N ILE A 219 30.54 10.50 43.49
CA ILE A 219 29.31 9.93 44.07
C ILE A 219 28.13 10.88 43.84
N GLY A 220 28.30 12.18 44.07
CA GLY A 220 27.26 13.19 43.83
C GLY A 220 26.82 13.22 42.36
N THR A 221 27.76 13.16 41.44
CA THR A 221 27.50 13.07 39.98
C THR A 221 26.72 11.82 39.63
N LEU A 222 27.10 10.68 40.21
CA LEU A 222 26.43 9.40 40.00
C LEU A 222 24.99 9.43 40.52
N VAL A 223 24.75 10.00 41.71
CA VAL A 223 23.40 10.21 42.27
C VAL A 223 22.56 11.10 41.36
N ILE A 224 23.11 12.19 40.83
CA ILE A 224 22.41 13.08 39.89
C ILE A 224 22.05 12.33 38.61
N CYS A 225 22.99 11.54 38.05
CA CYS A 225 22.73 10.73 36.86
C CYS A 225 21.60 9.71 37.07
N ILE A 226 21.60 9.02 38.23
CA ILE A 226 20.51 8.10 38.61
C ILE A 226 19.19 8.86 38.73
N LEU A 227 19.17 10.04 39.35
CA LEU A 227 17.97 10.84 39.51
C LEU A 227 17.39 11.26 38.14
N ILE A 228 18.24 11.68 37.20
CA ILE A 228 17.84 12.02 35.83
C ILE A 228 17.30 10.78 35.10
N LEU A 229 17.97 9.64 35.21
CA LEU A 229 17.48 8.37 34.64
C LEU A 229 16.09 8.02 35.17
N LEU A 230 15.85 8.16 36.48
CA LEU A 230 14.54 7.92 37.08
C LEU A 230 13.47 8.89 36.56
N ILE A 231 13.81 10.17 36.41
CA ILE A 231 12.90 11.19 35.85
C ILE A 231 12.57 10.89 34.38
N LEU A 232 13.57 10.54 33.57
CA LEU A 232 13.41 10.18 32.16
C LEU A 232 12.55 8.93 31.99
N ARG A 233 12.76 7.92 32.84
CA ARG A 233 11.95 6.70 32.88
C ARG A 233 10.49 7.00 33.24
N LYS A 234 10.25 7.86 34.24
CA LYS A 234 8.89 8.29 34.62
C LYS A 234 8.18 9.05 33.50
N LYS A 235 8.92 9.71 32.61
CA LYS A 235 8.38 10.46 31.47
C LYS A 235 8.22 9.63 30.18
N ASN A 236 8.42 8.31 30.21
CA ASN A 236 8.41 7.44 29.02
C ASN A 236 9.33 7.96 27.89
N MET A 237 10.48 8.53 28.28
CA MET A 237 11.57 8.92 27.38
C MET A 237 12.66 7.83 27.30
N LEU A 238 12.45 6.74 28.03
CA LEU A 238 13.26 5.51 28.09
C LEU A 238 12.35 4.31 27.82
#